data_AF-A0A1I7TBW0-F1
#
_entry.id   AF-A0A1I7TBW0-F1
#
_cell.length_a   1.000
_cell.length_b   1.000
_cell.length_c   1.000
_cell.angle_alpha   90.00
_cell.angle_beta   90.00
_cell.angle_gamma   90.00
#
_symmetry.space_group_name_H-M   'P 1'
#
loop_
_entity.id
_entity.type
_entity.pdbx_description
1 polymer ?
#
loop_
_entity_poly.entity_id
_entity_poly.type
_entity_poly.pdbx_seq_one_letter_code
_entity_poly.pdbx_strand_id
1 'polypeptide(L)'
;MITWLACIVCTFSVIPTTTIYLNSHLRNTKNMSPGVVKMQKMLLSSLIVQTFVHGMMLGVPNILFIYTIYFGSNFEVGAYVSFICLTFHGFLSTIAMIIFTKPIQNGISEIFHFVVEKLLKVGRCKSSYVSE
;
A
#
# COMPACT_ATOMS: atom_id res chain seq x y z
N MET A 1 5.96 -16.75 18.42
CA MET A 1 4.87 -15.95 19.04
C MET A 1 5.35 -14.62 19.61
N ILE A 2 6.34 -14.61 20.52
CA ILE A 2 6.87 -13.37 21.13
C ILE A 2 7.34 -12.37 20.07
N THR A 3 8.09 -12.82 19.06
CA THR A 3 8.57 -11.96 17.96
C THR A 3 7.43 -11.29 17.18
N TRP A 4 6.35 -12.02 16.89
CA TRP A 4 5.21 -11.49 16.15
C TRP A 4 4.41 -10.46 16.97
N LEU A 5 4.19 -10.73 18.26
CA LEU A 5 3.56 -9.78 19.18
C LEU A 5 4.40 -8.50 19.32
N ALA A 6 5.73 -8.63 19.45
CA ALA A 6 6.64 -7.50 19.48
C ALA A 6 6.57 -6.69 18.18
N CYS A 7 6.52 -7.34 17.01
CA CYS A 7 6.34 -6.67 15.73
C CYS A 7 5.04 -5.86 15.66
N ILE A 8 3.91 -6.42 16.12
CA ILE A 8 2.64 -5.67 16.17
C ILE A 8 2.77 -4.43 17.05
N VAL A 9 3.29 -4.57 18.26
CA VAL A 9 3.45 -3.44 19.20
C VAL A 9 4.37 -2.37 18.61
N CYS A 10 5.49 -2.76 18.01
CA CYS A 10 6.39 -1.84 17.32
C CYS A 10 5.71 -1.14 16.14
N THR A 11 4.92 -1.86 15.34
CA THR A 11 4.25 -1.25 14.17
C THR A 11 3.21 -0.22 14.61
N PHE A 12 2.43 -0.53 15.65
CA PHE A 12 1.45 0.40 16.22
C PHE A 12 2.09 1.64 16.85
N SER A 13 3.33 1.58 17.37
CA SER A 13 4.02 2.74 17.93
C SER A 13 4.74 3.57 16.87
N VAL A 14 5.25 2.94 15.81
CA VAL A 14 5.93 3.63 14.70
C VAL A 14 4.97 4.48 13.88
N ILE A 15 3.73 4.04 13.64
CA ILE A 15 2.72 4.78 12.86
C ILE A 15 2.43 6.19 13.42
N PRO A 16 2.03 6.36 14.70
CA PRO A 16 1.78 7.68 15.27
C PRO A 16 3.06 8.49 15.41
N THR A 17 4.17 7.86 15.80
CA THR A 17 5.48 8.54 15.89
C THR A 17 5.89 9.14 14.55
N THR A 18 5.77 8.39 13.45
CA THR A 18 6.12 8.86 12.10
C THR A 18 5.19 9.99 11.65
N THR A 19 3.90 9.91 11.99
CA THR A 19 2.92 10.96 11.67
C THR A 19 3.19 12.27 12.39
N ILE A 20 3.48 12.18 13.70
CA ILE A 20 3.81 13.35 14.53
C ILE A 20 5.15 13.95 14.10
N TYR A 21 6.16 13.10 13.90
CA TYR A 21 7.49 13.53 13.46
C TYR A 21 7.42 14.22 12.10
N LEU A 22 6.76 13.61 11.11
CA LEU A 22 6.63 14.20 9.79
C LEU A 22 5.85 15.52 9.84
N ASN A 23 4.76 15.59 10.62
CA ASN A 23 4.02 16.84 10.77
C ASN A 23 4.85 17.95 11.46
N SER A 24 5.67 17.59 12.45
CA SER A 24 6.58 18.53 13.12
C SER A 24 7.72 19.00 12.22
N HIS A 25 8.34 18.07 11.49
CA HIS A 25 9.41 18.35 10.53
C HIS A 25 8.91 19.25 9.39
N LEU A 26 7.75 18.93 8.81
CA LEU A 26 7.11 19.73 7.76
C LEU A 26 6.72 21.14 8.21
N ARG A 27 6.40 21.34 9.50
CA ARG A 27 6.11 22.67 10.06
C ARG A 27 7.37 23.51 10.29
N ASN A 28 8.51 22.87 10.58
CA ASN A 28 9.77 23.56 10.85
C ASN A 28 10.60 23.84 9.59
N THR A 29 10.40 23.08 8.51
CA THR A 29 11.18 23.24 7.28
C THR A 29 10.63 24.38 6.42
N LYS A 30 11.23 25.57 6.55
CA LYS A 30 10.89 26.80 5.79
C LYS A 30 11.29 26.77 4.30
N ASN A 31 12.08 25.78 3.88
CA ASN A 31 12.69 25.69 2.55
C ASN A 31 12.06 24.63 1.60
N MET A 32 11.05 23.88 2.06
CA MET A 32 10.41 22.87 1.20
C MET A 32 9.26 23.47 0.40
N SER A 33 9.25 23.21 -0.92
CA SER A 33 8.16 23.59 -1.79
C SER A 33 6.83 23.01 -1.28
N PRO A 34 5.73 23.78 -1.30
CA PRO A 34 4.42 23.32 -0.87
C PRO A 34 3.94 22.06 -1.62
N GLY A 35 4.42 21.84 -2.86
CA GLY A 35 4.14 20.63 -3.62
C GLY A 35 4.76 19.37 -3.00
N VAL A 36 6.01 19.44 -2.52
CA VAL A 36 6.74 18.31 -1.92
C VAL A 36 6.11 17.93 -0.57
N VAL A 37 5.73 18.93 0.22
CA VAL A 37 5.05 18.73 1.51
C VAL A 37 3.72 17.99 1.33
N LYS A 38 2.95 18.38 0.31
CA LYS A 38 1.68 17.71 -0.03
C LYS A 38 1.92 16.26 -0.46
N MET A 39 2.91 16.02 -1.32
CA MET A 39 3.30 14.67 -1.77
C MET A 39 3.67 13.77 -0.59
N GLN A 40 4.54 14.23 0.33
CA GLN A 40 4.98 13.47 1.49
C GLN A 40 3.82 13.13 2.44
N LYS A 41 2.91 14.07 2.70
CA LYS A 41 1.70 13.81 3.52
C LYS A 41 0.80 12.75 2.89
N MET A 42 0.60 12.81 1.57
CA MET A 42 -0.23 11.83 0.85
C MET A 42 0.43 10.44 0.83
N LEU A 43 1.75 10.37 0.63
CA LEU A 43 2.52 9.12 0.69
C LEU A 43 2.48 8.49 2.10
N LEU A 44 2.68 9.30 3.14
CA LEU A 44 2.60 8.80 4.51
C LEU A 44 1.18 8.28 4.83
N SER A 45 0.14 9.03 4.47
CA SER A 45 -1.24 8.60 4.67
C SER A 45 -1.54 7.27 3.98
N SER A 46 -1.05 7.08 2.76
CA SER A 46 -1.14 5.82 2.03
C SER A 46 -0.43 4.67 2.77
N LEU A 47 0.81 4.90 3.23
CA LEU A 47 1.60 3.89 3.92
C LEU A 47 0.91 3.41 5.21
N ILE A 48 0.25 4.31 5.93
CA ILE A 48 -0.54 4.00 7.13
C ILE A 48 -1.70 3.06 6.78
N VAL A 49 -2.50 3.42 5.76
CA VAL A 49 -3.65 2.60 5.32
C VAL A 49 -3.18 1.22 4.87
N GLN A 50 -2.09 1.15 4.09
CA GLN A 50 -1.55 -0.12 3.63
C GLN A 50 -1.04 -0.99 4.77
N THR A 51 -0.32 -0.40 5.74
CA THR A 51 0.18 -1.11 6.93
C THR A 51 -0.98 -1.67 7.74
N PHE A 52 -2.09 -0.94 7.84
CA PHE A 52 -3.30 -1.41 8.51
C PHE A 52 -3.94 -2.59 7.78
N VAL A 53 -4.17 -2.49 6.47
CA VAL A 53 -4.75 -3.58 5.66
C VAL A 53 -3.89 -4.83 5.71
N HIS A 54 -2.58 -4.68 5.52
CA HIS A 54 -1.62 -5.78 5.58
C HIS A 54 -1.54 -6.38 6.98
N GLY A 55 -1.53 -5.53 8.01
CA GLY A 55 -1.54 -5.94 9.42
C GLY A 55 -2.79 -6.74 9.80
N MET A 56 -3.97 -6.36 9.31
CA MET A 56 -5.19 -7.15 9.53
C MET A 56 -5.16 -8.48 8.76
N MET A 57 -4.76 -8.44 7.49
CA MET A 57 -4.80 -9.61 6.62
C MET A 57 -3.75 -10.67 6.97
N LEU A 58 -2.59 -10.28 7.51
CA LEU A 58 -1.62 -11.22 8.10
C LEU A 58 -1.89 -11.48 9.59
N GLY A 59 -2.49 -10.52 10.30
CA GLY A 59 -2.73 -10.62 11.72
C GLY A 59 -3.77 -11.68 12.07
N VAL A 60 -4.89 -11.66 11.36
CA VAL A 60 -6.01 -12.60 11.59
C VAL A 60 -5.59 -14.07 11.40
N PRO A 61 -4.91 -14.47 10.30
CA PRO A 61 -4.39 -15.83 10.15
C PRO A 61 -3.45 -16.25 11.29
N ASN A 62 -2.57 -15.36 11.74
CA ASN A 62 -1.61 -15.67 12.80
C ASN A 62 -2.29 -15.86 14.16
N ILE A 63 -3.32 -15.06 14.48
CA ILE A 63 -4.11 -15.22 15.72
C ILE A 63 -4.85 -16.55 15.71
N LEU A 64 -5.48 -16.91 14.57
CA LEU A 64 -6.17 -18.19 14.41
C LEU A 64 -5.22 -19.38 14.54
N PHE A 65 -3.99 -19.26 14.02
CA PHE A 65 -2.96 -20.29 14.16
C PHE A 65 -2.55 -20.49 15.63
N ILE A 66 -2.33 -19.40 16.37
CA ILE A 66 -2.01 -19.43 17.80
C ILE A 66 -3.15 -20.06 18.60
N TYR A 67 -4.39 -19.66 18.31
CA TYR A 67 -5.58 -20.19 18.98
C TYR A 67 -5.70 -21.70 18.78
N THR A 68 -5.48 -22.18 17.55
CA THR A 68 -5.53 -23.61 17.21
C THR A 68 -4.46 -24.41 17.96
N ILE A 69 -3.23 -23.89 18.06
CA ILE A 69 -2.13 -24.54 18.79
C ILE A 69 -2.44 -24.66 20.30
N TYR A 70 -3.02 -23.62 20.90
CA TYR A 70 -3.26 -23.59 22.36
C TYR A 70 -4.53 -24.32 22.79
N PHE A 71 -5.62 -24.21 22.03
CA PHE A 71 -6.91 -24.81 22.38
C PHE A 71 -7.14 -26.17 21.72
N GLY A 72 -6.31 -26.59 20.77
CA GLY A 72 -6.45 -27.87 20.07
C GLY A 72 -7.75 -27.97 19.26
N SER A 73 -8.40 -26.84 18.93
CA SER A 73 -9.69 -26.84 18.23
C SER A 73 -9.49 -27.08 16.74
N ASN A 74 -10.21 -28.06 16.16
CA ASN A 74 -10.21 -28.32 14.73
C ASN A 74 -11.14 -27.34 14.00
N PHE A 75 -10.72 -26.08 13.89
CA PHE A 75 -11.44 -25.06 13.13
C PHE A 75 -11.04 -25.11 11.65
N GLU A 76 -11.46 -26.18 10.94
CA GLU A 76 -11.09 -26.42 9.54
C GLU A 76 -11.42 -25.21 8.64
N VAL A 77 -12.62 -24.64 8.80
CA VAL A 77 -13.04 -23.44 8.07
C VAL A 77 -12.12 -22.24 8.35
N GLY A 78 -11.73 -22.05 9.61
CA GLY A 78 -10.82 -20.97 10.02
C GLY A 78 -9.42 -21.14 9.43
N ALA A 79 -8.93 -22.38 9.32
CA ALA A 79 -7.65 -22.70 8.69
C ALA A 79 -7.68 -22.43 7.18
N TYR A 80 -8.72 -22.85 6.47
CA TYR A 80 -8.87 -22.56 5.03
C TYR A 80 -8.95 -21.06 4.75
N VAL A 81 -9.74 -20.32 5.53
CA VAL A 81 -9.84 -18.85 5.39
C VAL A 81 -8.49 -18.19 5.69
N SER A 82 -7.78 -18.63 6.72
CA SER A 82 -6.44 -18.13 7.07
C SER A 82 -5.43 -18.36 5.94
N PHE A 83 -5.49 -19.54 5.30
CA PHE A 83 -4.61 -19.90 4.20
C PHE A 83 -4.89 -19.09 2.93
N ILE A 84 -6.17 -18.85 2.62
CA ILE A 84 -6.58 -17.97 1.52
C ILE A 84 -6.12 -16.54 1.79
N CYS A 85 -6.37 -16.00 2.98
CA CYS A 85 -5.88 -14.69 3.38
C CYS A 85 -4.37 -14.58 3.23
N LEU A 86 -3.60 -15.56 3.72
CA LEU A 86 -2.15 -15.59 3.63
C LEU A 86 -1.65 -15.68 2.17
N THR A 87 -2.32 -16.45 1.31
CA THR A 87 -1.89 -16.61 -0.08
C THR A 87 -2.19 -15.36 -0.91
N PHE A 88 -3.38 -14.79 -0.74
CA PHE A 88 -3.83 -13.63 -1.52
C PHE A 88 -3.43 -12.28 -0.91
N HIS A 89 -2.78 -12.26 0.26
CA HIS A 89 -2.48 -11.01 0.96
C HIS A 89 -1.68 -10.00 0.13
N GLY A 90 -0.70 -10.48 -0.64
CA GLY A 90 0.13 -9.63 -1.49
C GLY A 90 -0.69 -8.98 -2.60
N PHE A 91 -1.51 -9.79 -3.29
CA PHE A 91 -2.37 -9.32 -4.37
C PHE A 91 -3.43 -8.32 -3.88
N LEU A 92 -4.15 -8.66 -2.81
CA LEU A 92 -5.13 -7.74 -2.22
C LEU A 92 -4.47 -6.47 -1.68
N SER A 93 -3.27 -6.54 -1.12
CA SER A 93 -2.55 -5.37 -0.62
C SER A 93 -2.14 -4.43 -1.76
N THR A 94 -1.72 -4.96 -2.91
CA THR A 94 -1.42 -4.15 -4.11
C THR A 94 -2.67 -3.49 -4.68
N ILE A 95 -3.79 -4.21 -4.78
CA ILE A 95 -5.07 -3.63 -5.23
C ILE A 95 -5.52 -2.52 -4.26
N ALA A 96 -5.48 -2.79 -2.95
CA ALA A 96 -5.81 -1.81 -1.94
C ALA A 96 -4.92 -0.56 -2.05
N MET A 97 -3.62 -0.73 -2.27
CA MET A 97 -2.70 0.38 -2.49
C MET A 97 -3.12 1.19 -3.73
N ILE A 98 -3.39 0.57 -4.87
CA ILE A 98 -3.82 1.29 -6.09
C ILE A 98 -5.13 2.07 -5.86
N ILE A 99 -6.06 1.53 -5.08
CA ILE A 99 -7.38 2.17 -4.81
C ILE A 99 -7.28 3.28 -3.76
N PHE A 100 -6.52 3.09 -2.69
CA PHE A 100 -6.47 4.03 -1.56
C PHE A 100 -5.35 5.07 -1.68
N THR A 101 -4.33 4.82 -2.50
CA THR A 101 -3.16 5.69 -2.64
C THR A 101 -3.35 6.71 -3.77
N LYS A 102 -3.91 7.86 -3.43
CA LYS A 102 -4.03 9.06 -4.30
C LYS A 102 -2.77 9.38 -5.13
N PRO A 103 -1.53 9.40 -4.58
CA PRO A 103 -0.35 9.74 -5.37
C PRO A 103 -0.02 8.68 -6.43
N ILE A 104 -0.32 7.40 -6.17
CA ILE A 104 -0.17 6.32 -7.16
C ILE A 104 -1.21 6.49 -8.27
N GLN A 105 -2.46 6.82 -7.94
CA GLN A 105 -3.49 7.08 -8.95
C GLN A 105 -3.12 8.25 -9.86
N ASN A 106 -2.64 9.36 -9.29
CA ASN A 106 -2.17 10.50 -10.07
C ASN A 106 -0.98 10.11 -10.97
N GLY A 107 0.01 9.39 -10.44
CA GLY A 107 1.15 8.93 -11.21
C GLY A 107 0.76 7.98 -12.36
N ILE A 108 -0.16 7.05 -12.10
CA ILE A 108 -0.69 6.15 -13.14
C ILE A 108 -1.39 6.96 -14.23
N SER A 109 -2.21 7.96 -13.86
CA SER A 109 -2.89 8.82 -14.83
C SER A 109 -1.91 9.62 -15.70
N GLU A 110 -0.84 10.17 -15.11
CA GLU A 110 0.19 10.91 -15.86
C GLU A 110 0.95 9.99 -16.83
N ILE A 111 1.36 8.81 -16.35
CA ILE A 111 2.06 7.81 -17.18
C ILE A 111 1.12 7.34 -18.31
N PHE A 112 -0.14 7.07 -18.01
CA PHE A 112 -1.12 6.65 -18.99
C PHE A 112 -1.31 7.72 -20.08
N HIS A 113 -1.47 8.99 -19.69
CA HIS A 113 -1.57 10.09 -20.64
C HIS A 113 -0.33 10.20 -21.53
N PHE A 114 0.86 10.11 -20.94
CA PHE A 114 2.12 10.15 -21.68
C PHE A 114 2.27 8.99 -22.68
N VAL A 115 1.91 7.77 -22.25
CA VAL A 115 1.95 6.58 -23.10
C VAL A 115 0.96 6.71 -24.25
N VAL A 116 -0.27 7.14 -23.98
CA VAL A 116 -1.31 7.36 -25.00
C VAL A 116 -0.86 8.41 -26.01
N GLU A 117 -0.32 9.55 -25.58
CA GLU A 117 0.20 10.56 -26.50
C GLU A 117 1.32 10.03 -27.40
N LYS A 118 2.26 9.25 -26.83
CA LYS A 118 3.33 8.63 -27.61
C LYS A 118 2.79 7.65 -28.64
N LEU A 119 1.84 6.79 -28.26
CA LEU A 119 1.22 5.82 -29.17
C LEU A 119 0.47 6.52 -30.30
N LEU A 120 -0.27 7.59 -30.00
CA LEU A 120 -0.95 8.40 -31.02
C LEU A 120 0.02 9.11 -31.97
N LYS A 121 1.17 9.61 -31.48
CA LYS A 121 2.22 10.18 -32.34
C LYS A 121 2.86 9.13 -33.25
N VAL A 122 3.15 7.93 -32.74
CA VAL A 122 3.69 6.83 -33.56
C VAL A 122 2.69 6.39 -34.63
N GLY A 123 1.40 6.30 -34.29
CA GLY A 123 0.33 6.00 -35.24
C GLY A 123 0.21 7.04 -36.37
N ARG A 124 0.27 8.33 -36.03
CA ARG A 124 0.28 9.41 -37.04
C ARG A 124 1.52 9.40 -37.93
N CYS A 125 2.70 9.14 -37.36
CA CYS A 125 3.94 9.08 -38.13
C CYS A 125 3.88 7.94 -39.15
N LYS A 126 3.41 6.75 -38.75
CA LYS A 126 3.25 5.60 -39.65
C LYS A 126 2.24 5.83 -40.78
N SER A 127 1.16 6.60 -40.54
CA SER A 127 0.18 6.95 -41.57
C SER A 127 0.74 7.91 -42.62
N SER A 128 1.69 8.78 -42.26
CA SER A 128 2.31 9.73 -43.19
C SER A 128 3.24 9.05 -44.20
N TYR A 129 3.94 7.97 -43.81
CA TYR A 129 4.87 7.22 -44.68
C TYR A 129 4.17 6.25 -45.65
N VAL A 130 2.89 5.93 -45.44
CA VAL A 130 2.13 5.01 -46.30
C VAL A 130 1.33 5.78 -47.37
N SER A 131 1.30 7.11 -47.29
CA SER A 131 0.56 7.99 -48.19
C SER A 131 1.44 8.68 -49.25
N GLU A 132 2.74 8.38 -49.29
CA GLU A 132 3.70 8.72 -50.36
C GLU A 132 4.04 7.45 -51.15
#